data_AF-A0A1V4S617-F1
#
_entry.id   AF-A0A1V4S617-F1
#
_cell.length_a   1.000
_cell.length_b   1.000
_cell.length_c   1.000
_cell.angle_alpha   90.00
_cell.angle_beta   90.00
_cell.angle_gamma   90.00
#
_symmetry.space_group_name_H-M   'P 1'
#
loop_
_entity.id
_entity.type
_entity.pdbx_description
1 polymer ?
#
loop_
_entity_poly.entity_id
_entity_poly.type
_entity_poly.pdbx_seq_one_letter_code
_entity_poly.pdbx_strand_id
1 'polypeptide(L)'
;MEKKNQKRWVTCMGILLTALLFTAPCLAAEFTADMVMNTGGRVMHGKVFVKGHKFRQEMKAMGQNQIMIFDSDKKTGWMVMPDARMSSGSRPSSITP
;
A
#
# COMPACT_ATOMS: atom_id res chain seq x y z
N MET A 1 27.12 2.03 48.37
CA MET A 1 26.73 2.93 47.27
C MET A 1 25.76 2.30 46.25
N GLU A 2 25.22 1.09 46.50
CA GLU A 2 24.35 0.35 45.56
C GLU A 2 22.92 0.88 45.39
N LYS A 3 22.23 1.27 46.47
CA LYS A 3 20.78 1.58 46.40
C LYS A 3 20.44 2.77 45.49
N LYS A 4 21.35 3.75 45.37
CA LYS A 4 21.18 4.93 44.50
C LYS A 4 21.36 4.58 43.02
N ASN A 5 22.30 3.70 42.68
CA ASN A 5 22.48 3.23 41.31
C ASN A 5 21.36 2.27 40.89
N GLN A 6 20.86 1.43 41.81
CA GLN A 6 19.75 0.54 41.54
C GLN A 6 18.45 1.29 41.23
N LYS A 7 18.13 2.36 41.99
CA LYS A 7 17.00 3.25 41.66
C LYS A 7 17.14 3.89 40.28
N ARG A 8 18.34 4.36 39.92
CA ARG A 8 18.61 4.96 38.59
C ARG A 8 18.42 3.96 37.46
N TRP A 9 18.88 2.72 37.65
CA TRP A 9 18.68 1.64 36.68
C TRP A 9 17.21 1.30 36.49
N VAL A 10 16.44 1.22 37.58
CA VAL A 10 14.98 0.99 37.50
C VAL A 10 14.28 2.13 36.78
N THR A 11 14.67 3.39 37.04
CA THR A 11 14.11 4.55 36.34
C THR A 11 14.45 4.54 34.85
N CYS A 12 15.71 4.28 34.49
CA CYS A 12 16.12 4.19 33.08
C CYS A 12 15.41 3.05 32.36
N MET A 13 15.27 1.88 33.00
CA MET A 13 14.57 0.75 32.41
C MET A 13 13.08 1.03 32.25
N GLY A 14 12.46 1.74 33.20
CA GLY A 14 11.07 2.19 33.09
C GLY A 14 10.86 3.14 31.92
N ILE A 15 11.77 4.11 31.72
CA ILE A 15 11.72 5.04 30.57
C ILE A 15 11.91 4.29 29.25
N LEU A 16 12.82 3.32 29.22
CA LEU A 16 13.08 2.54 28.00
C LEU A 16 11.86 1.68 27.62
N LEU A 17 11.18 1.11 28.62
CA LEU A 17 9.98 0.29 28.43
C LEU A 17 8.79 1.14 27.97
N THR A 18 8.60 2.34 28.51
CA THR A 18 7.55 3.26 28.05
C THR A 18 7.83 3.79 26.65
N ALA A 19 9.09 4.10 26.32
CA ALA A 19 9.47 4.50 24.95
C ALA A 19 9.16 3.40 23.94
N LEU A 20 9.42 2.13 24.27
CA LEU A 20 9.14 0.98 23.41
C LEU A 20 7.62 0.70 23.26
N LEU A 21 6.83 0.98 24.29
CA LEU A 21 5.36 0.85 24.23
C LEU A 21 4.70 1.95 23.39
N PHE A 22 5.34 3.11 23.25
CA PHE A 22 4.82 4.23 22.46
C PHE A 22 5.25 4.21 20.99
N THR A 23 6.07 3.25 20.55
CA THR A 23 6.30 3.05 19.12
C THR A 23 5.07 2.41 18.50
N ALA A 24 4.22 3.23 17.88
CA ALA A 24 3.11 2.73 17.08
C ALA A 24 3.68 1.87 15.93
N PRO A 25 3.24 0.62 15.78
CA PRO A 25 3.67 -0.18 14.65
C PRO A 25 3.09 0.45 13.38
N CYS A 26 3.95 1.05 12.56
CA CYS A 26 3.63 1.47 11.20
C CYS A 26 3.50 0.21 10.34
N LEU A 27 2.43 -0.55 10.56
CA LEU A 27 2.09 -1.74 9.81
C LEU A 27 1.23 -1.30 8.63
N ALA A 28 1.77 -1.53 7.42
CA ALA A 28 1.20 -1.23 6.11
C ALA A 28 1.07 0.26 5.76
N ALA A 29 1.69 0.65 4.63
CA ALA A 29 1.46 1.97 4.05
C ALA A 29 0.02 2.06 3.53
N GLU A 30 -0.73 3.04 4.04
CA GLU A 30 -2.04 3.41 3.53
C GLU A 30 -1.96 4.82 2.95
N PHE A 31 -2.09 4.95 1.63
CA PHE A 31 -2.06 6.26 0.99
C PHE A 31 -2.86 6.29 -0.30
N THR A 32 -3.25 7.48 -0.70
CA THR A 32 -3.80 7.77 -2.03
C THR A 32 -2.99 8.89 -2.65
N ALA A 33 -2.65 8.76 -3.92
CA ALA A 33 -1.89 9.75 -4.65
C ALA A 33 -2.37 9.87 -6.09
N ASP A 34 -2.24 11.08 -6.65
CA ASP A 34 -2.37 11.29 -8.08
C ASP A 34 -1.07 10.83 -8.77
N MET A 35 -1.20 10.13 -9.89
CA MET A 35 -0.10 9.58 -10.68
C MET A 35 -0.03 10.28 -12.03
N VAL A 36 1.16 10.70 -12.43
CA VAL A 36 1.43 11.20 -13.78
C VAL A 36 2.46 10.27 -14.43
N MET A 37 2.05 9.54 -15.45
CA MET A 37 2.91 8.61 -16.19
C MET A 37 3.26 9.21 -17.54
N ASN A 38 4.54 9.32 -17.85
CA ASN A 38 5.02 9.78 -19.16
C ASN A 38 5.64 8.60 -19.92
N THR A 39 5.00 8.15 -20.99
CA THR A 39 5.47 7.03 -21.82
C THR A 39 5.40 7.41 -23.29
N GLY A 40 6.54 7.42 -23.99
CA GLY A 40 6.59 7.63 -25.44
C GLY A 40 5.99 8.97 -25.90
N GLY A 41 6.17 10.04 -25.11
CA GLY A 41 5.62 11.37 -25.40
C GLY A 41 4.13 11.52 -25.07
N ARG A 42 3.49 10.50 -24.48
CA ARG A 42 2.13 10.59 -23.95
C ARG A 42 2.17 10.73 -22.43
N VAL A 43 1.53 11.78 -21.93
CA VAL A 43 1.29 11.98 -20.50
C VAL A 43 -0.07 11.40 -20.15
N MET A 44 -0.10 10.44 -19.22
CA MET A 44 -1.31 9.83 -18.70
C MET A 44 -1.45 10.20 -17.23
N HIS A 45 -2.64 10.67 -16.87
CA HIS A 45 -3.00 10.95 -15.49
C HIS A 45 -3.79 9.77 -14.92
N GLY A 46 -3.52 9.43 -13.67
CA GLY A 46 -4.20 8.38 -12.94
C GLY A 46 -4.24 8.66 -11.44
N LYS A 47 -4.84 7.74 -10.70
CA LYS A 47 -4.84 7.73 -9.24
C LYS A 47 -4.37 6.36 -8.77
N VAL A 48 -3.62 6.34 -7.67
CA VAL A 48 -3.23 5.13 -6.98
C VAL A 48 -3.73 5.16 -5.54
N PHE A 49 -4.25 4.03 -5.09
CA PHE A 49 -4.72 3.80 -3.74
C PHE A 49 -3.97 2.58 -3.22
N VAL A 50 -3.24 2.73 -2.13
CA VAL A 50 -2.47 1.65 -1.49
C VAL A 50 -3.02 1.44 -0.10
N LYS A 51 -3.26 0.18 0.25
CA LYS A 51 -3.66 -0.27 1.58
C LYS A 51 -2.94 -1.57 1.89
N GLY A 52 -1.75 -1.46 2.48
CA GLY A 52 -0.88 -2.60 2.74
C GLY A 52 -0.53 -3.36 1.47
N HIS A 53 -0.90 -4.63 1.39
CA HIS A 53 -0.64 -5.50 0.24
C HIS A 53 -1.67 -5.39 -0.88
N LYS A 54 -2.62 -4.45 -0.75
CA LYS A 54 -3.61 -4.18 -1.78
C LYS A 54 -3.30 -2.84 -2.43
N PHE A 55 -3.26 -2.82 -3.75
CA PHE A 55 -3.16 -1.56 -4.48
C PHE A 55 -4.17 -1.52 -5.62
N ARG A 56 -4.76 -0.34 -5.82
CA ARG A 56 -5.69 -0.03 -6.89
C ARG A 56 -5.12 1.13 -7.69
N GLN A 57 -5.10 0.98 -9.00
CA GLN A 57 -4.70 2.00 -9.93
C GLN A 57 -5.86 2.32 -10.87
N GLU A 58 -6.16 3.59 -11.02
CA GLU A 58 -7.15 4.10 -11.96
C GLU A 58 -6.44 4.93 -13.00
N MET A 59 -6.68 4.64 -14.28
CA MET A 59 -6.15 5.42 -15.38
C MET A 59 -7.10 5.39 -16.56
N LYS A 60 -6.93 6.34 -17.48
CA LYS A 60 -7.58 6.27 -18.79
C LYS A 60 -6.63 5.62 -19.78
N ALA A 61 -7.02 4.45 -20.28
CA ALA A 61 -6.30 3.75 -21.35
C ALA A 61 -7.17 3.77 -22.61
N MET A 62 -6.59 4.20 -23.75
CA MET A 62 -7.30 4.28 -25.04
C MET A 62 -8.64 5.05 -24.98
N GLY A 63 -8.73 6.07 -24.13
CA GLY A 63 -9.95 6.87 -23.94
C GLY A 63 -11.02 6.25 -23.05
N GLN A 64 -10.81 5.03 -22.55
CA GLN A 64 -11.71 4.34 -21.61
C GLN A 64 -11.14 4.31 -20.20
N ASN A 65 -12.01 4.35 -19.19
CA ASN A 65 -11.58 4.19 -17.81
C ASN A 65 -11.16 2.74 -17.55
N GLN A 66 -10.02 2.56 -16.91
CA GLN A 66 -9.50 1.26 -16.52
C GLN A 66 -9.13 1.31 -15.03
N ILE A 67 -9.64 0.34 -14.28
CA ILE A 67 -9.35 0.16 -12.86
C ILE A 67 -8.61 -1.17 -12.72
N MET A 68 -7.41 -1.12 -12.18
CA MET A 68 -6.58 -2.29 -11.95
C MET A 68 -6.43 -2.46 -10.43
N ILE A 69 -6.85 -3.62 -9.91
CA ILE A 69 -6.82 -3.92 -8.49
C ILE A 69 -5.91 -5.12 -8.31
N PHE A 70 -4.91 -5.02 -7.45
CA PHE A 70 -4.03 -6.13 -7.11
C PHE A 70 -4.07 -6.38 -5.62
N ASP A 71 -4.12 -7.67 -5.29
CA ASP A 71 -3.98 -8.20 -3.95
C ASP A 71 -2.73 -9.08 -3.94
N SER A 72 -1.63 -8.55 -3.40
CA SER A 72 -0.35 -9.25 -3.31
C SER A 72 -0.41 -10.42 -2.33
N ASP A 73 -1.28 -10.39 -1.32
CA ASP A 73 -1.46 -11.51 -0.39
C ASP A 73 -2.02 -12.74 -1.13
N LYS A 74 -2.97 -12.50 -2.03
CA LYS A 74 -3.61 -13.56 -2.84
C LYS A 74 -2.90 -13.81 -4.17
N LYS A 75 -1.91 -12.99 -4.54
CA LYS A 75 -1.27 -12.97 -5.86
C LYS A 75 -2.30 -12.89 -6.99
N THR A 76 -3.39 -12.15 -6.77
CA THR A 76 -4.48 -11.99 -7.73
C THR A 76 -4.60 -10.53 -8.17
N GLY A 77 -4.75 -10.32 -9.47
CA GLY A 77 -5.09 -9.04 -10.06
C GLY A 77 -6.45 -9.10 -10.75
N TRP A 78 -7.21 -8.01 -10.67
CA TRP A 78 -8.44 -7.79 -11.41
C TRP A 78 -8.32 -6.54 -12.25
N MET A 79 -8.77 -6.64 -13.50
CA MET A 79 -8.92 -5.51 -14.39
C MET A 79 -10.40 -5.26 -14.60
N VAL A 80 -10.85 -4.05 -14.30
CA VAL A 80 -12.23 -3.63 -14.47
C VAL A 80 -12.23 -2.50 -15.49
N MET A 81 -13.01 -2.65 -16.54
CA MET A 81 -13.24 -1.63 -17.57
C MET A 81 -14.71 -1.22 -17.47
N PRO A 82 -15.07 -0.17 -16.70
CA PRO A 82 -16.46 0.18 -16.42
C PRO A 82 -17.28 0.49 -17.68
N ASP A 83 -16.61 1.04 -18.70
CA ASP A 83 -17.22 1.41 -19.97
C ASP A 83 -17.44 0.19 -20.89
N ALA A 84 -16.74 -0.91 -20.63
CA ALA A 84 -16.96 -2.18 -21.31
C ALA A 84 -18.09 -2.91 -20.59
N ARG A 85 -19.24 -3.02 -21.24
CA ARG A 85 -20.48 -3.62 -20.70
C ARG A 85 -20.40 -5.15 -20.54
N MET A 86 -19.30 -5.69 -20.01
CA MET A 86 -19.07 -7.12 -19.80
C MET A 86 -18.34 -7.33 -18.47
N SER A 87 -19.10 -7.51 -17.38
CA SER A 87 -18.58 -8.10 -16.13
C SER A 87 -18.34 -9.60 -16.35
N SER A 88 -17.46 -9.97 -17.29
CA SER A 88 -16.91 -11.32 -17.34
C SER A 88 -15.74 -11.36 -16.38
N GLY A 89 -15.85 -12.18 -15.34
CA GLY A 89 -14.70 -12.57 -14.52
C GLY A 89 -13.69 -13.28 -15.40
N SER A 90 -12.85 -12.52 -16.09
CA SER A 90 -11.68 -13.04 -16.76
C SER A 90 -10.71 -13.46 -15.65
N ARG A 91 -10.53 -14.77 -15.53
CA ARG A 91 -9.54 -15.40 -14.66
C ARG A 91 -8.21 -14.65 -14.81
N PRO A 92 -7.47 -14.41 -13.72
CA PRO A 92 -6.20 -13.71 -13.82
C PRO A 92 -5.30 -14.52 -14.74
N SER A 93 -4.93 -13.95 -15.89
CA SER A 93 -3.80 -14.47 -16.66
C SER A 93 -2.60 -14.30 -15.75
N SER A 94 -2.12 -15.41 -15.19
CA SER A 94 -0.86 -15.46 -14.46
C SER A 94 0.20 -14.84 -15.34
N ILE A 95 0.65 -13.63 -15.00
CA ILE A 95 1.90 -13.09 -15.54
C ILE A 95 2.99 -13.92 -14.86
N THR A 96 3.28 -15.08 -15.45
CA THR A 96 4.52 -15.81 -15.18
C THR A 96 5.67 -15.14 -15.92
N PRO A 97 6.86 -15.09 -15.31
CA PRO A 97 8.02 -14.33 -15.79
C PRO A 97 8.52 -14.74 -17.18
#